data_AF-A0A3D4JLC5-F1
#
_entry.id   AF-A0A3D4JLC5-F1
#
_cell.length_a   1.000
_cell.length_b   1.000
_cell.length_c   1.000
_cell.angle_alpha   90.00
_cell.angle_beta   90.00
_cell.angle_gamma   90.00
#
_symmetry.space_group_name_H-M   'P 1'
#
loop_
_entity.id
_entity.type
_entity.pdbx_description
1 polymer ?
#
loop_
_entity_poly.entity_id
_entity_poly.type
_entity_poly.pdbx_seq_one_letter_code
_entity_poly.pdbx_strand_id
1 'polypeptide(L)'
;MGLIDYIKKNQNSAFTENGAYSYNTSESECLDLFYRIGALRNSASDNEINTLVERAYAENPLDTMKILFFARDIRNGLGERRVFRTAVEYLAACHTESVRKNLELFSEYGRWDDLVMLYGKSSLDSFIIDIIKKQLESDIINMNSGKTVSLLAKWLPSVNTSSEKTRILAGKIVHALGFTEKHYRKTLSSLRKYIDIIENRLRERDYTFDYSKQPSGAMMLYRKAFIRNDGERYMQYIENVHSGKEKLNVSSLYPYDIVRKALSGKISAEETSALDAAWKSMNDISSSER
;
A
#
# COMPACT_ATOMS: atom_id res chain seq x y z
N MET A 1 25.74 23.49 -31.29
CA MET A 1 25.23 22.19 -30.80
C MET A 1 26.33 21.17 -31.08
N GLY A 2 26.88 20.51 -30.07
CA GLY A 2 27.99 19.57 -30.27
C GLY A 2 27.53 18.28 -30.95
N LEU A 3 28.45 17.57 -31.61
CA LEU A 3 28.17 16.27 -32.26
C LEU A 3 27.55 15.26 -31.27
N ILE A 4 27.99 15.29 -30.01
CA ILE A 4 27.48 14.43 -28.94
C ILE A 4 26.02 14.76 -28.61
N ASP A 5 25.66 16.04 -28.51
CA ASP A 5 24.28 16.46 -28.23
C ASP A 5 23.35 16.09 -29.39
N TYR A 6 23.83 16.23 -30.63
CA TYR A 6 23.09 15.84 -31.82
C TYR A 6 22.84 14.31 -31.87
N ILE A 7 23.84 13.49 -31.52
CA ILE A 7 23.68 12.03 -31.45
C ILE A 7 22.71 11.64 -30.33
N LYS A 8 22.84 12.22 -29.13
CA LYS A 8 21.92 11.96 -28.01
C LYS A 8 20.47 12.30 -28.37
N LYS A 9 20.25 13.45 -29.01
CA LYS A 9 18.90 13.88 -29.41
C LYS A 9 18.26 12.96 -30.44
N ASN A 10 19.04 12.44 -31.40
CA ASN A 10 18.54 11.49 -32.40
C ASN A 10 18.35 10.07 -31.87
N GLN A 11 19.02 9.68 -30.78
CA GLN A 11 18.80 8.38 -30.12
C GLN A 11 17.62 8.40 -29.13
N ASN A 12 17.11 9.59 -28.78
CA ASN A 12 16.00 9.76 -27.85
C ASN A 12 14.62 9.58 -28.52
N SER A 13 14.47 8.69 -29.49
CA SER A 13 13.18 8.39 -30.12
C SER A 13 12.71 6.97 -29.77
N ALA A 14 11.45 6.85 -29.37
CA ALA A 14 10.78 5.61 -29.00
C ALA A 14 9.40 5.52 -29.67
N PHE A 15 8.81 4.33 -29.64
CA PHE A 15 7.41 4.14 -30.01
C PHE A 15 6.66 3.49 -28.84
N THR A 16 5.44 3.94 -28.56
CA THR A 16 4.56 3.29 -27.59
C THR A 16 4.06 1.95 -28.13
N GLU A 17 3.43 1.12 -27.28
CA GLU A 17 2.83 -0.17 -27.70
C GLU A 17 1.82 -0.02 -28.85
N ASN A 18 1.19 1.16 -28.98
CA ASN A 18 0.25 1.49 -30.06
C ASN A 18 0.93 2.18 -31.27
N GLY A 19 2.26 2.18 -31.34
CA GLY A 19 3.03 2.75 -32.45
C GLY A 19 3.11 4.28 -32.48
N ALA A 20 2.69 4.98 -31.42
CA ALA A 20 2.80 6.44 -31.36
C ALA A 20 4.24 6.86 -31.03
N TYR A 21 4.72 7.92 -31.66
CA TYR A 21 6.05 8.49 -31.37
C TYR A 21 6.14 8.97 -29.91
N SER A 22 7.24 8.63 -29.24
CA SER A 22 7.57 9.02 -27.87
C SER A 22 9.07 9.29 -27.75
N TYR A 23 9.50 9.84 -26.61
CA TYR A 23 10.92 9.92 -26.25
C TYR A 23 11.32 8.71 -25.38
N ASN A 24 12.58 8.29 -25.44
CA ASN A 24 13.15 7.25 -24.57
C ASN A 24 13.40 7.78 -23.14
N THR A 25 13.72 9.07 -23.04
CA THR A 25 14.01 9.82 -21.81
C THR A 25 13.55 11.25 -21.97
N SER A 26 13.17 11.88 -20.86
CA SER A 26 12.88 13.31 -20.77
C SER A 26 14.13 14.18 -20.57
N GLU A 27 15.32 13.57 -20.50
CA GLU A 27 16.58 14.18 -20.08
C GLU A 27 16.62 14.62 -18.59
N SER A 28 15.58 14.28 -17.82
CA SER A 28 15.55 14.34 -16.35
C SER A 28 15.31 12.93 -15.78
N GLU A 29 16.24 12.46 -14.97
CA GLU A 29 16.17 11.16 -14.31
C GLU A 29 15.01 11.12 -13.29
N CYS A 30 14.73 12.24 -12.60
CA CYS A 30 13.56 12.34 -11.73
C CYS A 30 12.25 12.23 -12.50
N LEU A 31 12.13 12.92 -13.64
CA LEU A 31 10.92 12.85 -14.46
C LEU A 31 10.75 11.47 -15.11
N ASP A 32 11.85 10.85 -15.54
CA ASP A 32 11.84 9.49 -16.07
C ASP A 32 11.43 8.46 -15.00
N LEU A 33 11.93 8.60 -13.77
CA LEU A 33 11.49 7.78 -12.65
C LEU A 33 9.99 7.99 -12.40
N PHE A 34 9.53 9.24 -12.29
CA PHE A 34 8.12 9.56 -12.05
C PHE A 34 7.19 8.95 -13.10
N TYR A 35 7.56 9.04 -14.39
CA TYR A 35 6.78 8.48 -15.48
C TYR A 35 6.73 6.95 -15.45
N ARG A 36 7.85 6.30 -15.11
CA ARG A 36 7.98 4.83 -15.21
C ARG A 36 7.54 4.10 -13.95
N ILE A 37 7.54 4.73 -12.78
CA ILE A 37 7.48 4.06 -11.47
C ILE A 37 6.26 3.13 -11.30
N GLY A 38 5.10 3.49 -11.86
CA GLY A 38 3.90 2.65 -11.85
C GLY A 38 4.01 1.38 -12.70
N ALA A 39 4.76 1.43 -13.80
CA ALA A 39 4.94 0.29 -14.69
C ALA A 39 5.92 -0.75 -14.14
N LEU A 40 6.77 -0.38 -13.17
CA LEU A 40 7.84 -1.23 -12.63
C LEU A 40 7.32 -2.40 -11.77
N ARG A 41 6.04 -2.38 -11.36
CA ARG A 41 5.45 -3.35 -10.40
C ARG A 41 5.77 -4.81 -10.72
N ASN A 42 5.58 -5.20 -11.99
CA ASN A 42 5.73 -6.58 -12.46
C ASN A 42 6.80 -6.75 -13.55
N SER A 43 7.26 -5.65 -14.14
CA SER A 43 8.15 -5.68 -15.31
C SER A 43 9.62 -5.55 -14.93
N ALA A 44 9.93 -4.86 -13.83
CA ALA A 44 11.30 -4.53 -13.46
C ALA A 44 11.83 -5.44 -12.34
N SER A 45 13.07 -5.89 -12.52
CA SER A 45 13.89 -6.50 -11.49
C SER A 45 14.26 -5.50 -10.39
N ASP A 46 14.68 -6.01 -9.22
CA ASP A 46 15.07 -5.14 -8.10
C ASP A 46 16.28 -4.25 -8.47
N ASN A 47 17.22 -4.76 -9.27
CA ASN A 47 18.37 -3.99 -9.73
C ASN A 47 17.99 -2.85 -10.68
N GLU A 48 17.01 -3.05 -11.55
CA GLU A 48 16.51 -2.00 -12.43
C GLU A 48 15.83 -0.88 -11.62
N ILE A 49 15.01 -1.25 -10.62
CA ILE A 49 14.40 -0.28 -9.70
C ILE A 49 15.50 0.52 -8.98
N ASN A 50 16.48 -0.17 -8.40
CA ASN A 50 17.57 0.48 -7.68
C ASN A 50 18.38 1.43 -8.57
N THR A 51 18.65 1.04 -9.82
CA THR A 51 19.40 1.87 -10.78
C THR A 51 18.65 3.15 -11.12
N LEU A 52 17.34 3.07 -11.39
CA LEU A 52 16.52 4.25 -11.69
C LEU A 52 16.43 5.18 -10.48
N VAL A 53 16.28 4.61 -9.29
CA VAL A 53 16.23 5.37 -8.04
C VAL A 53 17.55 6.07 -7.77
N GLU A 54 18.69 5.39 -7.95
CA GLU A 54 20.01 6.00 -7.74
C GLU A 54 20.27 7.16 -8.71
N ARG A 55 19.90 7.02 -9.99
CA ARG A 55 20.05 8.09 -10.98
C ARG A 55 19.20 9.30 -10.64
N ALA A 56 17.92 9.09 -10.34
CA ALA A 56 17.04 10.17 -9.89
C ALA A 56 17.55 10.81 -8.60
N TYR A 57 18.04 10.01 -7.65
CA TYR A 57 18.56 10.52 -6.39
C TYR A 57 19.83 11.36 -6.58
N ALA A 58 20.72 10.94 -7.48
CA ALA A 58 21.91 11.71 -7.84
C ALA A 58 21.57 13.04 -8.53
N GLU A 59 20.47 13.11 -9.29
CA GLU A 59 19.93 14.35 -9.85
C GLU A 59 19.31 15.24 -8.76
N ASN A 60 18.36 14.72 -7.99
CA ASN A 60 17.68 15.46 -6.93
C ASN A 60 17.13 14.52 -5.83
N PRO A 61 17.77 14.48 -4.65
CA PRO A 61 17.33 13.66 -3.52
C PRO A 61 15.92 13.97 -3.02
N LEU A 62 15.54 15.25 -2.98
CA LEU A 62 14.26 15.68 -2.43
C LEU A 62 13.11 15.23 -3.32
N ASP A 63 13.22 15.48 -4.62
CA ASP A 63 12.16 15.13 -5.57
C ASP A 63 12.08 13.61 -5.75
N THR A 64 13.21 12.90 -5.71
CA THR A 64 13.21 11.42 -5.67
C THR A 64 12.40 10.89 -4.49
N MET A 65 12.62 11.41 -3.27
CA MET A 65 11.85 10.98 -2.10
C MET A 65 10.35 11.30 -2.24
N LYS A 66 9.99 12.47 -2.79
CA LYS A 66 8.58 12.81 -3.08
C LYS A 66 7.96 11.84 -4.09
N ILE A 67 8.68 11.49 -5.15
CA ILE A 67 8.24 10.52 -6.16
C ILE A 67 8.00 9.14 -5.51
N LEU A 68 8.91 8.70 -4.63
CA LEU A 68 8.74 7.43 -3.92
C LEU A 68 7.51 7.44 -2.99
N PHE A 69 7.28 8.52 -2.26
CA PHE A 69 6.08 8.64 -1.41
C PHE A 69 4.80 8.74 -2.24
N PHE A 70 4.80 9.47 -3.35
CA PHE A 70 3.71 9.48 -4.32
C PHE A 70 3.44 8.07 -4.86
N ALA A 71 4.48 7.34 -5.25
CA ALA A 71 4.31 5.98 -5.73
C ALA A 71 3.72 5.08 -4.64
N ARG A 72 4.08 5.26 -3.37
CA ARG A 72 3.58 4.45 -2.27
C ARG A 72 2.16 4.78 -1.84
N ASP A 73 1.75 6.05 -1.87
CA ASP A 73 0.46 6.50 -1.35
C ASP A 73 -0.69 5.84 -2.11
N ILE A 74 -1.63 5.27 -1.37
CA ILE A 74 -2.83 4.63 -1.94
C ILE A 74 -3.96 5.63 -2.14
N ARG A 75 -3.91 6.79 -1.46
CA ARG A 75 -4.98 7.80 -1.46
C ARG A 75 -4.83 8.76 -2.61
N ASN A 76 -3.63 9.32 -2.78
CA ASN A 76 -3.35 10.34 -3.81
C ASN A 76 -2.22 9.93 -4.76
N GLY A 77 -1.85 8.64 -4.75
CA GLY A 77 -0.66 8.13 -5.40
C GLY A 77 -0.92 6.94 -6.32
N LEU A 78 0.01 5.98 -6.35
CA LEU A 78 -0.09 4.78 -7.19
C LEU A 78 -0.24 3.47 -6.39
N GLY A 79 -0.07 3.51 -5.07
CA GLY A 79 -0.11 2.32 -4.22
C GLY A 79 0.98 1.25 -4.52
N GLU A 80 2.10 1.64 -5.13
CA GLU A 80 3.22 0.79 -5.57
C GLU A 80 4.08 0.28 -4.41
N ARG A 81 3.51 -0.64 -3.61
CA ARG A 81 4.19 -1.19 -2.42
C ARG A 81 5.52 -1.88 -2.72
N ARG A 82 5.59 -2.73 -3.75
CA ARG A 82 6.84 -3.47 -4.06
C ARG A 82 7.94 -2.49 -4.45
N VAL A 83 7.64 -1.61 -5.41
CA VAL A 83 8.60 -0.65 -5.95
C VAL A 83 9.12 0.26 -4.85
N PHE A 84 8.23 0.81 -4.01
CA PHE A 84 8.62 1.62 -2.86
C PHE A 84 9.55 0.87 -1.92
N ARG A 85 9.20 -0.36 -1.52
CA ARG A 85 10.00 -1.17 -0.58
C ARG A 85 11.39 -1.47 -1.11
N THR A 86 11.48 -1.89 -2.36
CA THR A 86 12.77 -2.14 -3.03
C THR A 86 13.62 -0.87 -3.05
N ALA A 87 13.03 0.27 -3.44
CA ALA A 87 13.71 1.55 -3.48
C ALA A 87 14.22 2.02 -2.11
N VAL A 88 13.36 2.00 -1.07
CA VAL A 88 13.76 2.48 0.27
C VAL A 88 14.72 1.52 0.97
N GLU A 89 14.68 0.22 0.69
CA GLU A 89 15.69 -0.73 1.17
C GLU A 89 17.07 -0.41 0.57
N TYR A 90 17.14 -0.11 -0.72
CA TYR A 90 18.36 0.35 -1.39
C TYR A 90 18.85 1.70 -0.82
N LEU A 91 17.97 2.70 -0.72
CA LEU A 91 18.32 4.00 -0.15
C LEU A 91 18.71 3.92 1.33
N ALA A 92 18.17 2.96 2.10
CA ALA A 92 18.57 2.78 3.50
C ALA A 92 20.03 2.31 3.61
N ALA A 93 20.54 1.58 2.60
CA ALA A 93 21.92 1.10 2.55
C ALA A 93 22.90 2.17 2.03
N CYS A 94 22.51 2.95 1.01
CA CYS A 94 23.41 3.91 0.36
C CYS A 94 23.24 5.37 0.83
N HIS A 95 22.02 5.74 1.25
CA HIS A 95 21.61 7.10 1.58
C HIS A 95 20.82 7.15 2.91
N THR A 96 21.33 6.46 3.93
CA THR A 96 20.65 6.17 5.21
C THR A 96 19.99 7.39 5.86
N GLU A 97 20.66 8.54 5.89
CA GLU A 97 20.14 9.76 6.51
C GLU A 97 18.89 10.30 5.83
N SER A 98 18.75 10.08 4.53
CA SER A 98 17.56 10.47 3.77
C SER A 98 16.34 9.64 4.19
N VAL A 99 16.52 8.32 4.30
CA VAL A 99 15.47 7.43 4.79
C VAL A 99 15.13 7.72 6.25
N ARG A 100 16.15 7.93 7.10
CA ARG A 100 15.98 8.23 8.53
C ARG A 100 15.05 9.42 8.78
N LYS A 101 15.27 10.52 8.05
CA LYS A 101 14.45 11.75 8.16
C LYS A 101 12.98 11.55 7.78
N ASN A 102 12.69 10.50 7.03
CA ASN A 102 11.36 10.24 6.46
C ASN A 102 10.64 9.06 7.11
N LEU A 103 11.24 8.36 8.09
CA LEU A 103 10.65 7.15 8.69
C LEU A 103 9.23 7.39 9.26
N GLU A 104 9.00 8.53 9.92
CA GLU A 104 7.68 8.85 10.48
C GLU A 104 6.59 9.02 9.41
N LEU A 105 6.96 9.29 8.16
CA LEU A 105 6.03 9.46 7.03
C LEU A 105 5.57 8.12 6.43
N PHE A 106 6.23 7.00 6.77
CA PHE A 106 5.93 5.69 6.17
C PHE A 106 4.53 5.20 6.52
N SER A 107 4.06 5.46 7.74
CA SER A 107 2.71 5.09 8.16
C SER A 107 1.64 6.03 7.60
N GLU A 108 1.99 7.29 7.36
CA GLU A 108 1.10 8.29 6.77
C GLU A 108 0.85 8.00 5.29
N TYR A 109 1.91 7.93 4.47
CA TYR A 109 1.80 7.69 3.03
C TYR A 109 1.82 6.21 2.64
N GLY A 110 1.89 5.31 3.61
CA GLY A 110 2.07 3.89 3.36
C GLY A 110 1.38 3.02 4.40
N ARG A 111 2.15 2.11 4.98
CA ARG A 111 1.67 1.17 6.00
C ARG A 111 2.75 1.00 7.06
N TRP A 112 2.33 0.70 8.28
CA TRP A 112 3.24 0.40 9.38
C TRP A 112 4.18 -0.79 9.09
N ASP A 113 3.79 -1.76 8.27
CA ASP A 113 4.70 -2.86 7.90
C ASP A 113 5.79 -2.47 6.90
N ASP A 114 5.74 -1.26 6.32
CA ASP A 114 6.86 -0.71 5.55
C ASP A 114 8.05 -0.40 6.47
N LEU A 115 7.81 0.05 7.71
CA LEU A 115 8.85 0.19 8.74
C LEU A 115 9.39 -1.17 9.19
N VAL A 116 8.49 -2.12 9.49
CA VAL A 116 8.85 -3.47 9.92
C VAL A 116 9.71 -4.19 8.86
N MET A 117 9.47 -3.91 7.58
CA MET A 117 10.24 -4.48 6.48
C MET A 117 11.72 -4.09 6.53
N LEU A 118 12.04 -2.85 6.92
CA LEU A 118 13.41 -2.34 7.02
C LEU A 118 14.15 -2.84 8.27
N TYR A 119 13.42 -3.30 9.28
CA TYR A 119 14.01 -3.74 10.54
C TYR A 119 14.86 -5.01 10.36
N GLY A 120 16.09 -4.96 10.86
CA GLY A 120 17.10 -6.01 10.71
C GLY A 120 17.77 -6.04 9.33
N LYS A 121 17.52 -5.03 8.48
CA LYS A 121 18.12 -4.88 7.15
C LYS A 121 18.94 -3.61 6.97
N SER A 122 18.89 -2.69 7.93
CA SER A 122 19.54 -1.39 7.85
C SER A 122 20.06 -0.98 9.22
N SER A 123 20.86 0.09 9.27
CA SER A 123 21.32 0.71 10.52
C SER A 123 20.23 1.56 11.21
N LEU A 124 18.99 1.52 10.71
CA LEU A 124 17.86 2.33 11.21
C LEU A 124 17.06 1.65 12.33
N ASP A 125 17.47 0.45 12.76
CA ASP A 125 16.71 -0.40 13.67
C ASP A 125 16.28 0.30 14.97
N SER A 126 17.16 1.09 15.59
CA SER A 126 16.82 1.83 16.81
C SER A 126 15.72 2.85 16.57
N PHE A 127 15.83 3.66 15.52
CA PHE A 127 14.83 4.66 15.15
C PHE A 127 13.48 4.02 14.80
N ILE A 128 13.49 2.90 14.08
CA ILE A 128 12.27 2.14 13.75
C ILE A 128 11.59 1.63 15.02
N ILE A 129 12.36 1.07 15.96
CA ILE A 129 11.81 0.57 17.23
C ILE A 129 11.29 1.71 18.10
N ASP A 130 11.96 2.86 18.15
CA ASP A 130 11.49 4.03 18.90
C ASP A 130 10.15 4.54 18.37
N ILE A 131 9.99 4.62 17.04
CA ILE A 131 8.72 5.00 16.39
C ILE A 131 7.61 3.98 16.74
N ILE A 132 7.90 2.68 16.59
CA ILE A 132 6.94 1.61 16.90
C ILE A 132 6.55 1.66 18.38
N LYS A 133 7.51 1.82 19.28
CA LYS A 133 7.29 1.86 20.73
C LYS A 133 6.40 3.04 21.11
N LYS A 134 6.75 4.25 20.67
CA LYS A 134 5.99 5.48 20.93
C LYS A 134 4.54 5.36 20.46
N GLN A 135 4.32 4.86 19.24
CA GLN A 135 2.96 4.68 18.73
C GLN A 135 2.21 3.58 19.49
N LEU A 136 2.84 2.46 19.81
CA LEU A 136 2.20 1.35 20.52
C LEU A 136 1.76 1.77 21.93
N GLU A 137 2.60 2.53 22.64
CA GLU A 137 2.26 3.13 23.94
C GLU A 137 1.07 4.09 23.82
N SER A 138 1.07 4.96 22.80
CA SER A 138 -0.07 5.84 22.53
C SER A 138 -1.35 5.07 22.22
N ASP A 139 -1.27 3.99 21.44
CA ASP A 139 -2.42 3.16 21.09
C ASP A 139 -3.00 2.45 22.32
N ILE A 140 -2.15 1.98 23.24
CA ILE A 140 -2.61 1.39 24.51
C ILE A 140 -3.35 2.42 25.36
N ILE A 141 -2.79 3.63 25.52
CA ILE A 141 -3.42 4.72 26.28
C ILE A 141 -4.76 5.11 25.66
N ASN A 142 -4.81 5.26 24.33
CA ASN A 142 -6.01 5.63 23.60
C ASN A 142 -7.09 4.55 23.72
N MET A 143 -6.74 3.28 23.52
CA MET A 143 -7.67 2.15 23.68
C MET A 143 -8.29 2.12 25.09
N ASN A 144 -7.47 2.27 26.13
CA ASN A 144 -7.95 2.27 27.53
C ASN A 144 -8.85 3.47 27.84
N SER A 145 -8.71 4.55 27.08
CA SER A 145 -9.53 5.76 27.19
C SER A 145 -10.72 5.80 26.23
N GLY A 146 -10.97 4.73 25.46
CA GLY A 146 -12.02 4.68 24.44
C GLY A 146 -11.80 5.60 23.24
N LYS A 147 -10.56 6.04 22.99
CA LYS A 147 -10.17 6.88 21.86
C LYS A 147 -9.70 6.04 20.67
N THR A 148 -9.75 6.64 19.48
CA THR A 148 -9.22 6.04 18.25
C THR A 148 -7.74 5.67 18.38
N VAL A 149 -7.36 4.52 17.82
CA VAL A 149 -5.99 4.01 17.79
C VAL A 149 -5.47 3.92 16.35
N SER A 150 -4.16 3.83 16.18
CA SER A 150 -3.56 3.60 14.88
C SER A 150 -3.75 2.15 14.39
N LEU A 151 -3.39 1.90 13.13
CA LEU A 151 -3.35 0.56 12.56
C LEU A 151 -2.03 -0.18 12.81
N LEU A 152 -1.14 0.31 13.69
CA LEU A 152 0.16 -0.32 13.95
C LEU A 152 0.01 -1.80 14.36
N ALA A 153 -0.88 -2.08 15.32
CA ALA A 153 -1.10 -3.44 15.80
C ALA A 153 -1.59 -4.41 14.70
N LYS A 154 -2.29 -3.91 13.67
CA LYS A 154 -2.68 -4.71 12.50
C LYS A 154 -1.46 -5.26 11.76
N TRP A 155 -0.42 -4.45 11.65
CA TRP A 155 0.75 -4.71 10.82
C TRP A 155 1.95 -5.32 11.55
N LEU A 156 2.00 -5.21 12.88
CA LEU A 156 3.05 -5.85 13.68
C LEU A 156 3.04 -7.39 13.55
N PRO A 157 4.20 -8.03 13.40
CA PRO A 157 4.26 -9.47 13.13
C PRO A 157 3.88 -10.29 14.36
N SER A 158 3.19 -11.40 14.14
CA SER A 158 2.77 -12.32 15.21
C SER A 158 3.85 -13.36 15.49
N VAL A 159 4.20 -13.57 16.75
CA VAL A 159 5.10 -14.66 17.19
C VAL A 159 4.50 -16.07 16.99
N ASN A 160 3.20 -16.17 16.74
CA ASN A 160 2.51 -17.45 16.49
C ASN A 160 2.30 -17.75 14.99
N THR A 161 2.80 -16.90 14.10
CA THR A 161 2.66 -17.11 12.66
C THR A 161 3.29 -18.43 12.21
N SER A 162 2.75 -19.06 11.15
CA SER A 162 3.35 -20.27 10.58
C SER A 162 4.65 -19.99 9.83
N SER A 163 4.84 -18.77 9.33
CA SER A 163 6.04 -18.34 8.62
C SER A 163 7.25 -18.19 9.57
N GLU A 164 8.24 -19.07 9.43
CA GLU A 164 9.48 -19.02 10.23
C GLU A 164 10.16 -17.65 10.19
N LYS A 165 10.35 -17.09 8.99
CA LYS A 165 10.92 -15.75 8.79
C LYS A 165 10.17 -14.67 9.58
N THR A 166 8.85 -14.70 9.55
CA THR A 166 8.01 -13.73 10.26
C THR A 166 8.07 -13.95 11.78
N ARG A 167 8.18 -15.20 12.22
CA ARG A 167 8.31 -15.57 13.64
C ARG A 167 9.62 -15.04 14.23
N ILE A 168 10.74 -15.22 13.52
CA ILE A 168 12.06 -14.71 13.91
C ILE A 168 12.03 -13.19 13.99
N LEU A 169 11.47 -12.52 12.97
CA LEU A 169 11.31 -11.06 12.96
C LEU A 169 10.48 -10.56 14.16
N ALA A 170 9.37 -11.24 14.46
CA ALA A 170 8.55 -10.92 15.62
C ALA A 170 9.32 -11.07 16.93
N GLY A 171 10.09 -12.15 17.11
CA GLY A 171 10.94 -12.35 18.29
C GLY A 171 11.95 -11.22 18.49
N LYS A 172 12.62 -10.78 17.41
CA LYS A 172 13.55 -9.64 17.48
C LYS A 172 12.86 -8.34 17.89
N ILE A 173 11.70 -8.04 17.31
CA ILE A 173 10.92 -6.84 17.66
C ILE A 173 10.43 -6.91 19.12
N VAL A 174 9.94 -8.06 19.58
CA VAL A 174 9.53 -8.28 20.98
C VAL A 174 10.67 -7.98 21.94
N HIS A 175 11.86 -8.51 21.65
CA HIS A 175 13.05 -8.26 22.46
C HIS A 175 13.45 -6.78 22.45
N ALA A 176 13.47 -6.14 21.28
CA ALA A 176 13.83 -4.73 21.14
C ALA A 176 12.84 -3.78 21.83
N LEU A 177 11.55 -4.15 21.92
CA LEU A 177 10.55 -3.42 22.68
C LEU A 177 10.67 -3.63 24.20
N GLY A 178 11.54 -4.54 24.66
CA GLY A 178 11.66 -4.92 26.07
C GLY A 178 10.46 -5.71 26.59
N PHE A 179 9.72 -6.37 25.70
CA PHE A 179 8.51 -7.12 26.06
C PHE A 179 8.80 -8.61 26.23
N THR A 180 7.93 -9.29 27.00
CA THR A 180 7.80 -10.75 26.89
C THR A 180 6.87 -11.10 25.74
N GLU A 181 7.05 -12.27 25.11
CA GLU A 181 6.14 -12.73 24.05
C GLU A 181 4.68 -12.79 24.51
N LYS A 182 4.46 -13.19 25.78
CA LYS A 182 3.13 -13.23 26.39
C LYS A 182 2.51 -11.83 26.47
N HIS A 183 3.27 -10.84 26.93
CA HIS A 183 2.80 -9.46 27.01
C HIS A 183 2.50 -8.92 25.61
N TYR A 184 3.44 -9.04 24.68
CA TYR A 184 3.26 -8.60 23.29
C TYR A 184 2.03 -9.22 22.62
N ARG A 185 1.84 -10.54 22.73
CA ARG A 185 0.67 -11.23 22.19
C ARG A 185 -0.64 -10.70 22.76
N LYS A 186 -0.70 -10.49 24.08
CA LYS A 186 -1.91 -9.97 24.74
C LYS A 186 -2.20 -8.55 24.27
N THR A 187 -1.19 -7.70 24.20
CA THR A 187 -1.30 -6.32 23.71
C THR A 187 -1.83 -6.29 22.28
N LEU A 188 -1.22 -7.05 21.36
CA LEU A 188 -1.69 -7.11 19.98
C LEU A 188 -3.10 -7.69 19.86
N SER A 189 -3.44 -8.70 20.65
CA SER A 189 -4.79 -9.28 20.64
C SER A 189 -5.85 -8.27 21.09
N SER A 190 -5.58 -7.52 22.16
CA SER A 190 -6.50 -6.48 22.65
C SER A 190 -6.66 -5.35 21.63
N LEU A 191 -5.55 -4.82 21.10
CA LEU A 191 -5.59 -3.75 20.10
C LEU A 191 -6.28 -4.20 18.81
N ARG A 192 -6.00 -5.40 18.30
CA ARG A 192 -6.66 -5.91 17.08
C ARG A 192 -8.16 -6.12 17.27
N LYS A 193 -8.58 -6.56 18.47
CA LYS A 193 -10.00 -6.65 18.82
C LYS A 193 -10.64 -5.26 18.87
N TYR A 194 -9.93 -4.27 19.43
CA TYR A 194 -10.41 -2.89 19.52
C TYR A 194 -10.50 -2.19 18.16
N ILE A 195 -9.53 -2.44 17.27
CA ILE A 195 -9.56 -1.96 15.87
C ILE A 195 -10.72 -2.59 15.08
N ASP A 196 -11.20 -3.76 15.50
CA ASP A 196 -12.26 -4.52 14.84
C ASP A 196 -11.97 -4.81 13.36
N ILE A 197 -10.79 -5.40 13.09
CA ILE A 197 -10.39 -5.71 11.72
C ILE A 197 -11.35 -6.74 11.08
N ILE A 198 -11.82 -6.45 9.86
CA ILE A 198 -12.77 -7.31 9.13
C ILE A 198 -12.26 -8.74 8.95
N GLU A 199 -10.94 -8.92 8.83
CA GLU A 199 -10.32 -10.25 8.68
C GLU A 199 -10.59 -11.16 9.89
N ASN A 200 -10.76 -10.59 11.10
CA ASN A 200 -11.11 -11.36 12.30
C ASN A 200 -12.55 -11.88 12.21
N ARG A 201 -13.48 -11.00 11.81
CA ARG A 201 -14.90 -11.33 11.59
C ARG A 201 -15.08 -12.40 10.52
N LEU A 202 -14.36 -12.27 9.40
CA LEU A 202 -14.35 -13.27 8.33
C LEU A 202 -13.86 -14.65 8.82
N ARG A 203 -12.82 -14.69 9.66
CA ARG A 203 -12.30 -15.94 10.26
C ARG A 203 -13.34 -16.60 11.17
N GLU A 204 -14.01 -15.81 11.99
CA GLU A 204 -15.04 -16.25 12.93
C GLU A 204 -16.39 -16.51 12.26
N ARG A 205 -16.50 -16.23 10.96
CA ARG A 205 -17.75 -16.27 10.17
C ARG A 205 -18.84 -15.39 10.76
N ASP A 206 -18.46 -14.32 11.42
CA ASP A 206 -19.36 -13.30 11.91
C ASP A 206 -19.51 -12.20 10.85
N TYR A 207 -20.63 -12.21 10.13
CA TYR A 207 -20.91 -11.20 9.11
C TYR A 207 -21.82 -10.08 9.62
N THR A 208 -22.07 -9.98 10.93
CA THR A 208 -23.00 -8.98 11.52
C THR A 208 -22.54 -7.53 11.39
N PHE A 209 -21.36 -7.28 10.83
CA PHE A 209 -20.87 -5.95 10.52
C PHE A 209 -21.70 -5.26 9.43
N ASP A 210 -21.55 -3.93 9.40
CA ASP A 210 -22.21 -3.04 8.45
C ASP A 210 -21.35 -2.87 7.19
N TYR A 211 -21.87 -3.30 6.04
CA TYR A 211 -21.18 -3.21 4.75
C TYR A 211 -20.91 -1.76 4.33
N SER A 212 -21.77 -0.81 4.70
CA SER A 212 -21.59 0.62 4.36
C SER A 212 -20.37 1.25 5.02
N LYS A 213 -19.92 0.68 6.16
CA LYS A 213 -18.75 1.13 6.92
C LYS A 213 -17.46 0.45 6.49
N GLN A 214 -17.51 -0.56 5.62
CA GLN A 214 -16.32 -1.28 5.21
C GLN A 214 -15.56 -0.52 4.11
N PRO A 215 -14.21 -0.47 4.17
CA PRO A 215 -13.41 0.11 3.09
C PRO A 215 -13.61 -0.66 1.78
N SER A 216 -13.67 0.05 0.65
CA SER A 216 -13.81 -0.57 -0.69
C SER A 216 -12.74 -1.61 -1.01
N GLY A 217 -11.50 -1.40 -0.59
CA GLY A 217 -10.44 -2.39 -0.79
C GLY A 217 -10.78 -3.74 -0.14
N ALA A 218 -11.36 -3.73 1.06
CA ALA A 218 -11.84 -4.94 1.73
C ALA A 218 -13.07 -5.52 1.02
N MET A 219 -14.00 -4.66 0.60
CA MET A 219 -15.18 -5.05 -0.18
C MET A 219 -14.78 -5.79 -1.46
N MET A 220 -13.80 -5.26 -2.19
CA MET A 220 -13.27 -5.84 -3.42
C MET A 220 -12.52 -7.15 -3.20
N LEU A 221 -11.68 -7.20 -2.15
CA LEU A 221 -10.83 -8.35 -1.84
C LEU A 221 -11.64 -9.56 -1.37
N TYR A 222 -12.62 -9.32 -0.50
CA TYR A 222 -13.38 -10.37 0.19
C TYR A 222 -14.76 -10.64 -0.41
N ARG A 223 -15.15 -9.97 -1.51
CA ARG A 223 -16.46 -10.16 -2.19
C ARG A 223 -16.89 -11.62 -2.33
N LYS A 224 -15.99 -12.51 -2.73
CA LYS A 224 -16.30 -13.94 -2.93
C LYS A 224 -16.65 -14.64 -1.61
N ALA A 225 -16.08 -14.18 -0.50
CA ALA A 225 -16.42 -14.67 0.83
C ALA A 225 -17.79 -14.13 1.28
N PHE A 226 -18.09 -12.85 1.02
CA PHE A 226 -19.41 -12.28 1.32
C PHE A 226 -20.52 -12.98 0.53
N ILE A 227 -20.36 -13.13 -0.78
CA ILE A 227 -21.33 -13.83 -1.65
C ILE A 227 -21.58 -15.27 -1.15
N ARG A 228 -20.52 -15.98 -0.78
CA ARG A 228 -20.62 -17.39 -0.35
C ARG A 228 -21.25 -17.57 1.03
N ASN A 229 -21.00 -16.64 1.96
CA ASN A 229 -21.29 -16.87 3.38
C ASN A 229 -22.35 -15.93 3.98
N ASP A 230 -22.65 -14.81 3.33
CA ASP A 230 -23.63 -13.79 3.75
C ASP A 230 -24.29 -13.14 2.51
N GLY A 231 -24.55 -13.98 1.49
CA GLY A 231 -24.91 -13.53 0.14
C GLY A 231 -26.18 -12.69 0.09
N GLU A 232 -27.22 -13.04 0.85
CA GLU A 232 -28.49 -12.28 0.86
C GLU A 232 -28.27 -10.83 1.33
N ARG A 233 -27.64 -10.63 2.50
CA ARG A 233 -27.37 -9.29 3.05
C ARG A 233 -26.39 -8.51 2.18
N TYR A 234 -25.35 -9.17 1.69
CA TYR A 234 -24.38 -8.53 0.81
C TYR A 234 -25.02 -8.07 -0.52
N MET A 235 -25.83 -8.92 -1.15
CA MET A 235 -26.49 -8.56 -2.41
C MET A 235 -27.57 -7.50 -2.21
N GLN A 236 -28.28 -7.52 -1.09
CA GLN A 236 -29.20 -6.43 -0.75
C GLN A 236 -28.47 -5.10 -0.59
N TYR A 237 -27.30 -5.10 0.06
CA TYR A 237 -26.44 -3.93 0.15
C TYR A 237 -26.01 -3.42 -1.24
N ILE A 238 -25.56 -4.33 -2.13
CA ILE A 238 -25.17 -3.97 -3.50
C ILE A 238 -26.34 -3.38 -4.30
N GLU A 239 -27.55 -3.92 -4.14
CA GLU A 239 -28.76 -3.36 -4.74
C GLU A 239 -29.12 -1.97 -4.17
N ASN A 240 -28.95 -1.78 -2.86
CA ASN A 240 -29.11 -0.46 -2.23
C ASN A 240 -28.10 0.55 -2.79
N VAL A 241 -26.87 0.12 -3.10
CA VAL A 241 -25.87 0.98 -3.76
C VAL A 241 -26.30 1.34 -5.17
N HIS A 242 -26.75 0.36 -5.98
CA HIS A 242 -27.25 0.62 -7.34
C HIS A 242 -28.45 1.57 -7.38
N SER A 243 -29.35 1.46 -6.40
CA SER A 243 -30.51 2.33 -6.27
C SER A 243 -30.21 3.68 -5.60
N GLY A 244 -28.97 3.93 -5.20
CA GLY A 244 -28.53 5.17 -4.55
C GLY A 244 -28.97 5.34 -3.09
N LYS A 245 -29.56 4.30 -2.48
CA LYS A 245 -29.93 4.29 -1.05
C LYS A 245 -28.71 4.19 -0.15
N GLU A 246 -27.65 3.55 -0.63
CA GLU A 246 -26.37 3.44 0.06
C GLU A 246 -25.23 3.90 -0.85
N LYS A 247 -24.09 4.24 -0.26
CA LYS A 247 -22.88 4.63 -0.99
C LYS A 247 -21.76 3.64 -0.69
N LEU A 248 -21.11 3.16 -1.74
CA LEU A 248 -19.87 2.40 -1.60
C LEU A 248 -18.69 3.36 -1.52
N ASN A 249 -17.92 3.30 -0.44
CA ASN A 249 -16.73 4.13 -0.29
C ASN A 249 -15.58 3.60 -1.16
N VAL A 250 -15.46 4.07 -2.41
CA VAL A 250 -14.43 3.64 -3.37
C VAL A 250 -13.15 4.48 -3.40
N SER A 251 -12.91 5.32 -2.38
CA SER A 251 -11.80 6.29 -2.39
C SER A 251 -10.39 5.69 -2.45
N SER A 252 -10.27 4.37 -2.33
CA SER A 252 -8.98 3.65 -2.36
C SER A 252 -8.86 2.66 -3.51
N LEU A 253 -9.90 2.55 -4.37
CA LEU A 253 -9.88 1.71 -5.55
C LEU A 253 -9.48 2.53 -6.77
N TYR A 254 -8.65 1.93 -7.62
CA TYR A 254 -8.35 2.48 -8.94
C TYR A 254 -9.18 1.77 -10.01
N PRO A 255 -9.47 2.42 -11.15
CA PRO A 255 -10.20 1.81 -12.26
C PRO A 255 -9.62 0.46 -12.69
N TYR A 256 -8.29 0.36 -12.73
CA TYR A 256 -7.60 -0.88 -13.10
C TYR A 256 -7.80 -2.02 -12.09
N ASP A 257 -8.10 -1.74 -10.81
CA ASP A 257 -8.38 -2.77 -9.80
C ASP A 257 -9.69 -3.49 -10.12
N ILE A 258 -10.71 -2.75 -10.57
CA ILE A 258 -12.00 -3.30 -10.99
C ILE A 258 -11.85 -4.04 -12.30
N VAL A 259 -11.28 -3.39 -13.32
CA VAL A 259 -11.12 -3.95 -14.67
C VAL A 259 -10.33 -5.26 -14.63
N ARG A 260 -9.22 -5.32 -13.89
CA ARG A 260 -8.43 -6.55 -13.76
C ARG A 260 -9.25 -7.70 -13.18
N LYS A 261 -10.17 -7.42 -12.25
CA LYS A 261 -11.04 -8.44 -11.66
C LYS A 261 -12.17 -8.85 -12.61
N ALA A 262 -12.76 -7.90 -13.33
CA ALA A 262 -13.78 -8.16 -14.33
C ALA A 262 -13.26 -9.00 -15.49
N LEU A 263 -12.02 -8.77 -15.92
CA LEU A 263 -11.36 -9.52 -16.99
C LEU A 263 -10.74 -10.86 -16.52
N SER A 264 -10.73 -11.14 -15.21
CA SER A 264 -10.13 -12.35 -14.66
C SER A 264 -11.06 -13.57 -14.74
N GLY A 265 -11.20 -14.14 -15.94
CA GLY A 265 -11.88 -15.41 -16.16
C GLY A 265 -13.40 -15.36 -15.94
N LYS A 266 -14.00 -16.49 -15.52
CA LYS A 266 -15.45 -16.59 -15.28
C LYS A 266 -15.81 -15.91 -13.94
N ILE A 267 -16.58 -14.84 -14.02
CA ILE A 267 -17.19 -14.14 -12.88
C ILE A 267 -18.69 -14.48 -12.79
N SER A 268 -19.23 -14.61 -11.58
CA SER A 268 -20.67 -14.84 -11.40
C SER A 268 -21.49 -13.57 -11.64
N ALA A 269 -22.82 -13.70 -11.72
CA ALA A 269 -23.71 -12.54 -11.85
C ALA A 269 -23.62 -11.61 -10.62
N GLU A 270 -23.51 -12.19 -9.43
CA GLU A 270 -23.32 -11.48 -8.16
C GLU A 270 -21.98 -10.73 -8.13
N GLU A 271 -20.89 -11.38 -8.56
CA GLU A 271 -19.60 -10.71 -8.69
C GLU A 271 -19.66 -9.57 -9.71
N THR A 272 -20.32 -9.79 -10.84
CA THR A 272 -20.48 -8.77 -11.88
C THR A 272 -21.23 -7.55 -11.33
N SER A 273 -22.35 -7.78 -10.63
CA SER A 273 -23.13 -6.71 -10.01
C SER A 273 -22.35 -5.93 -8.95
N ALA A 274 -21.55 -6.62 -8.12
CA ALA A 274 -20.70 -5.96 -7.13
C ALA A 274 -19.57 -5.14 -7.77
N LEU A 275 -18.95 -5.64 -8.86
CA LEU A 275 -17.93 -4.91 -9.61
C LEU A 275 -18.51 -3.69 -10.33
N ASP A 276 -19.71 -3.81 -10.91
CA ASP A 276 -20.42 -2.70 -11.55
C ASP A 276 -20.83 -1.62 -10.54
N ALA A 277 -21.33 -2.01 -9.36
CA ALA A 277 -21.61 -1.07 -8.27
C ALA A 277 -20.35 -0.30 -7.86
N ALA A 278 -19.20 -0.97 -7.79
CA ALA A 278 -17.93 -0.33 -7.49
C ALA A 278 -17.49 0.64 -8.60
N TRP A 279 -17.66 0.25 -9.87
CA TRP A 279 -17.31 1.10 -11.01
C TRP A 279 -18.14 2.39 -11.03
N LYS A 280 -19.46 2.26 -10.91
CA LYS A 280 -20.39 3.40 -10.91
C LYS A 280 -20.26 4.31 -9.69
N SER A 281 -19.71 3.79 -8.59
CA SER A 281 -19.45 4.60 -7.39
C SER A 281 -18.16 5.43 -7.49
N MET A 282 -17.31 5.18 -8.49
CA MET A 282 -16.07 5.95 -8.68
C MET A 282 -16.39 7.39 -9.10
N ASN A 283 -15.59 8.33 -8.61
CA ASN A 283 -15.65 9.70 -9.08
C ASN A 283 -15.30 9.74 -10.57
N ASP A 284 -16.01 10.57 -11.33
CA ASP A 284 -15.70 10.78 -12.73
C ASP A 284 -14.32 11.45 -12.84
N ILE A 285 -13.34 10.72 -13.34
CA ILE A 285 -11.96 11.23 -13.49
C ILE A 285 -11.94 12.34 -14.58
N SER A 286 -12.96 12.38 -15.46
CA SER A 286 -13.09 13.42 -16.49
C SER A 286 -13.65 14.75 -15.96
N SER A 287 -14.26 14.77 -14.77
CA SER A 287 -14.76 16.00 -14.14
C SER A 287 -13.72 16.72 -13.28
N SER A 288 -12.44 16.36 -13.43
CA SER A 288 -11.35 17.23 -12.98
C SER A 288 -11.36 18.46 -13.90
N GLU A 289 -12.07 19.51 -13.46
CA GLU A 289 -12.04 20.82 -14.08
C GLU A 289 -10.58 21.21 -14.33
N ARG A 290 -10.26 21.40 -15.62
CA ARG A 290 -8.98 21.98 -16.08
C ARG A 290 -8.90 23.45 -15.72
#